data_AF-A0A952RMM6-F1
#
_entry.id   AF-A0A952RMM6-F1
#
_cell.length_a   1.000
_cell.length_b   1.000
_cell.length_c   1.000
_cell.angle_alpha   90.00
_cell.angle_beta   90.00
_cell.angle_gamma   90.00
#
_symmetry.space_group_name_H-M   'P 1'
#
loop_
_entity.id
_entity.type
_entity.pdbx_description
1 polymer ?
#
loop_
_entity_poly.entity_id
_entity_poly.type
_entity_poly.pdbx_seq_one_letter_code
_entity_poly.pdbx_strand_id
1 'polypeptide(L)'
;MRIHGRLLRPSNLAERRLLLGQFGTSTLRVPRKYNIFSVARRLERYVKKNADLAFVQSMVKRRLPVPPISPDLDVPEPVTDDAHAAAAE
;
A
#
# COMPACT_ATOMS: atom_id res chain seq x y z
N MET A 1 16.91 -9.05 -8.64
CA MET A 1 16.23 -7.74 -8.55
C MET A 1 17.04 -6.65 -9.22
N ARG A 2 16.39 -5.72 -9.94
CA ARG A 2 17.02 -4.53 -10.52
C ARG A 2 16.92 -3.35 -9.56
N ILE A 3 18.01 -2.61 -9.41
CA ILE A 3 18.08 -1.44 -8.52
C ILE A 3 17.96 -0.18 -9.37
N HIS A 4 16.97 0.66 -9.08
CA HIS A 4 16.81 1.98 -9.68
C HIS A 4 16.76 3.04 -8.57
N GLY A 5 17.92 3.65 -8.26
CA GLY A 5 18.05 4.59 -7.15
C GLY A 5 17.71 3.92 -5.82
N ARG A 6 16.52 4.24 -5.26
CA ARG A 6 15.98 3.61 -4.02
C ARG A 6 14.82 2.65 -4.24
N LEU A 7 14.49 2.36 -5.49
CA LEU A 7 13.44 1.44 -5.88
C LEU A 7 14.06 0.10 -6.31
N LEU A 8 13.54 -0.98 -5.72
CA LEU A 8 13.80 -2.33 -6.16
C LEU A 8 12.69 -2.76 -7.11
N ARG A 9 13.09 -3.15 -8.32
CA ARG A 9 12.20 -3.70 -9.35
C ARG A 9 12.48 -5.20 -9.52
N PRO A 10 11.44 -6.01 -9.80
CA PRO A 10 11.63 -7.42 -10.07
C PRO A 10 12.35 -7.59 -11.42
N SER A 11 13.34 -8.49 -11.45
CA SER A 11 14.03 -8.95 -12.66
C SER A 11 13.36 -10.17 -13.29
N ASN A 12 12.63 -10.94 -12.48
CA ASN A 12 12.02 -12.22 -12.87
C ASN A 12 10.60 -12.36 -12.28
N LEU A 13 9.88 -13.39 -12.73
CA LEU A 13 8.49 -13.63 -12.34
C LEU A 13 8.37 -13.98 -10.85
N ALA A 14 9.32 -14.76 -10.30
CA ALA A 14 9.33 -15.13 -8.90
C ALA A 14 9.46 -13.91 -7.96
N GLU A 15 10.37 -12.99 -8.26
CA GLU A 15 10.51 -11.71 -7.55
C GLU A 15 9.24 -10.87 -7.68
N ARG A 16 8.60 -10.85 -8.86
CA ARG A 16 7.33 -10.12 -9.07
C ARG A 16 6.20 -10.69 -8.19
N ARG A 17 6.06 -12.02 -8.15
CA ARG A 17 5.07 -12.69 -7.29
C ARG A 17 5.33 -12.41 -5.81
N LEU A 18 6.59 -12.41 -5.39
CA LEU A 18 6.97 -12.05 -4.03
C LEU A 18 6.56 -10.61 -3.68
N LEU A 19 6.90 -9.66 -4.55
CA LEU A 19 6.60 -8.25 -4.29
C LEU A 19 5.10 -7.97 -4.23
N LEU A 20 4.32 -8.57 -5.12
CA LEU A 20 2.86 -8.45 -5.11
C LEU A 20 2.24 -9.17 -3.90
N GLY A 21 2.65 -10.41 -3.64
CA GLY A 21 2.06 -11.23 -2.58
C GLY A 21 2.40 -10.78 -1.17
N GLN A 22 3.64 -10.31 -0.93
CA GLN A 22 4.09 -9.91 0.41
C GLN A 22 3.94 -8.40 0.63
N PHE A 23 4.19 -7.57 -0.39
CA PHE A 23 4.24 -6.11 -0.24
C PHE A 23 3.08 -5.38 -0.91
N GLY A 24 2.21 -6.08 -1.64
CA GLY A 24 1.07 -5.49 -2.36
C GLY A 24 1.46 -4.57 -3.51
N THR A 25 2.74 -4.54 -3.92
CA THR A 25 3.24 -3.56 -4.88
C THR A 25 4.15 -4.19 -5.92
N SER A 26 4.12 -3.68 -7.15
CA SER A 26 5.01 -4.14 -8.23
C SER A 26 6.48 -3.73 -8.03
N THR A 27 6.73 -2.72 -7.20
CA THR A 27 8.07 -2.22 -6.87
C THR A 27 8.19 -1.94 -5.38
N LEU A 28 9.38 -2.14 -4.83
CA LEU A 28 9.65 -1.93 -3.41
C LEU A 28 10.55 -0.72 -3.21
N ARG A 29 10.02 0.33 -2.58
CA ARG A 29 10.81 1.48 -2.14
C ARG A 29 11.51 1.14 -0.84
N VAL A 30 12.85 1.12 -0.87
CA VAL A 30 13.64 0.77 0.30
C VAL A 30 13.96 2.02 1.12
N PRO A 31 13.60 2.08 2.41
CA PRO A 31 13.88 3.22 3.28
C PRO A 31 15.37 3.56 3.35
N ARG A 32 15.70 4.84 3.57
CA ARG A 32 17.10 5.33 3.62
C ARG A 32 17.93 4.70 4.74
N LYS A 33 17.30 4.28 5.83
CA LYS A 33 17.95 3.57 6.94
C LYS A 33 18.49 2.19 6.58
N TYR A 34 18.13 1.66 5.41
CA TYR A 34 18.59 0.35 4.95
C TYR A 34 19.48 0.47 3.71
N ASN A 35 20.58 -0.28 3.73
CA ASN A 35 21.40 -0.50 2.55
C ASN A 35 20.57 -1.23 1.48
N ILE A 36 20.51 -0.68 0.26
CA ILE A 36 19.68 -1.25 -0.81
C ILE A 36 20.20 -2.59 -1.30
N PHE A 37 21.52 -2.73 -1.38
CA PHE A 37 22.16 -3.92 -1.89
C PHE A 37 21.96 -5.09 -0.93
N SER A 38 22.00 -4.83 0.38
CA SER A 38 21.73 -5.87 1.38
C SER A 38 20.27 -6.32 1.35
N VAL A 39 19.33 -5.39 1.19
CA VAL A 39 17.89 -5.70 1.05
C VAL A 39 17.65 -6.52 -0.22
N ALA A 40 18.20 -6.09 -1.36
CA ALA A 40 18.09 -6.81 -2.62
C ALA A 40 18.63 -8.25 -2.52
N ARG A 41 19.80 -8.43 -1.90
CA ARG A 41 20.43 -9.74 -1.73
C ARG A 41 19.64 -10.64 -0.78
N ARG A 42 19.07 -10.10 0.30
CA ARG A 42 18.19 -10.85 1.21
C ARG A 42 16.90 -11.29 0.50
N LEU A 43 16.28 -10.40 -0.28
CA LEU A 43 15.11 -10.74 -1.08
C LEU A 43 15.42 -11.81 -2.12
N GLU A 44 16.58 -11.74 -2.78
CA GLU A 44 17.02 -12.76 -3.72
C GLU A 44 17.24 -14.12 -3.05
N ARG A 45 17.85 -14.14 -1.85
CA ARG A 45 18.00 -15.37 -1.05
C ARG A 45 16.66 -15.95 -0.63
N TYR A 46 15.70 -15.09 -0.26
CA TYR A 46 14.35 -15.52 0.04
C TYR A 46 13.71 -16.19 -1.18
N VAL A 47 13.76 -15.56 -2.36
CA VAL A 47 13.18 -16.15 -3.58
C VAL A 47 13.81 -17.49 -3.94
N LYS A 48 15.13 -17.62 -3.78
CA LYS A 48 15.87 -18.84 -4.18
C LYS A 48 15.81 -19.97 -3.17
N LYS A 49 15.83 -19.67 -1.88
CA LYS A 49 16.04 -20.65 -0.80
C LYS A 49 14.99 -20.58 0.32
N ASN A 50 13.99 -19.71 0.21
CA ASN A 50 13.05 -19.38 1.29
C ASN A 50 13.73 -19.00 2.62
N ALA A 51 14.96 -18.49 2.54
CA ALA A 51 15.74 -18.01 3.68
C ALA A 51 15.40 -16.54 3.99
N ASP A 52 15.71 -16.05 5.20
CA ASP A 52 15.47 -14.65 5.61
C ASP A 52 13.97 -14.25 5.74
N LEU A 53 13.07 -15.22 6.00
CA LEU A 53 11.61 -15.00 6.10
C LEU A 53 11.23 -13.97 7.18
N ALA A 54 11.89 -14.02 8.35
CA ALA A 54 11.68 -13.05 9.43
C ALA A 54 12.01 -11.60 9.00
N PHE A 55 13.05 -11.42 8.18
CA PHE A 55 13.41 -10.10 7.66
C PHE A 55 12.35 -9.57 6.70
N VAL A 56 11.85 -10.41 5.79
CA VAL A 56 10.78 -10.04 4.86
C VAL A 56 9.52 -9.63 5.62
N GLN A 57 9.08 -10.44 6.58
CA GLN A 57 7.91 -10.11 7.42
C GLN A 57 8.09 -8.81 8.21
N SER A 58 9.28 -8.56 8.76
CA SER A 58 9.56 -7.30 9.49
C SER A 58 9.43 -6.06 8.60
N MET A 59 9.62 -6.21 7.30
CA MET A 59 9.55 -5.13 6.33
C MET A 59 8.12 -4.89 5.84
N VAL A 60 7.34 -5.97 5.69
CA VAL A 60 5.91 -5.91 5.33
C VAL A 60 5.09 -5.22 6.42
N LYS A 61 5.27 -5.62 7.69
CA LYS A 61 4.51 -5.08 8.84
C LYS A 61 4.62 -3.57 9.05
N ARG A 62 5.57 -2.90 8.38
CA ARG A 62 5.78 -1.45 8.48
C ARG A 62 5.00 -0.63 7.49
N ARG A 63 4.36 -1.27 6.51
CA ARG A 63 3.37 -0.62 5.66
C ARG A 63 2.02 -0.72 6.38
N LEU A 64 1.81 0.19 7.33
CA LEU A 64 0.49 0.40 7.92
C LEU A 64 -0.52 0.63 6.79
N PRO A 65 -1.74 0.08 6.91
CA PRO A 65 -2.80 0.35 5.95
C PRO A 65 -3.03 1.87 5.89
N VAL A 66 -3.04 2.42 4.68
CA VAL A 66 -3.56 3.77 4.48
C VAL A 66 -5.01 3.74 4.97
N PRO A 67 -5.42 4.59 5.92
CA PRO A 67 -6.80 4.58 6.37
C PRO A 67 -7.71 4.82 5.16
N PRO A 68 -8.83 4.08 5.03
CA PRO A 68 -9.77 4.34 3.95
C PRO A 68 -10.22 5.80 4.06
N ILE A 69 -10.17 6.51 2.94
CA ILE A 69 -10.70 7.87 2.83
C ILE A 69 -12.19 7.76 3.12
N SER A 70 -12.63 8.31 4.25
CA SER A 70 -14.04 8.46 4.57
C SER A 70 -14.68 9.35 3.49
N PRO A 71 -15.76 8.92 2.82
CA PRO A 71 -16.50 9.83 1.94
C PRO A 71 -17.13 10.92 2.83
N ASP A 72 -16.75 12.17 2.60
CA ASP A 72 -17.48 13.33 3.12
C ASP A 72 -18.91 13.26 2.59
N LEU A 73 -19.84 12.90 3.46
CA LEU A 73 -21.27 13.00 3.20
C LEU A 73 -21.73 14.39 3.63
N ASP A 74 -21.38 15.40 2.83
CA ASP A 74 -22.14 16.66 2.80
C ASP A 74 -23.44 16.40 2.03
N VAL A 75 -24.39 15.75 2.71
CA VAL A 75 -25.79 15.68 2.27
C VAL A 75 -26.50 16.86 2.91
N PRO A 76 -26.84 17.94 2.18
CA PRO A 76 -27.77 18.93 2.73
C PRO A 76 -29.13 18.25 2.88
N GLU A 77 -29.65 18.22 4.11
CA GLU A 77 -31.01 17.75 4.39
C GLU A 77 -32.01 18.59 3.59
N PRO A 78 -32.93 17.99 2.81
CA PRO A 78 -34.02 18.75 2.24
C PRO A 78 -34.93 19.18 3.40
N VAL A 79 -34.94 20.49 3.67
CA VAL A 79 -35.86 21.13 4.61
C VAL A 79 -37.28 20.87 4.11
N THR A 80 -37.99 19.93 4.74
CA THR A 80 -39.43 19.78 4.58
C THR A 80 -40.11 20.92 5.35
N ASP A 81 -40.34 22.04 4.66
CA ASP A 81 -41.27 23.06 5.12
C ASP A 81 -42.70 22.58 4.83
N ASP A 82 -43.20 21.65 5.63
CA ASP A 82 -44.64 21.46 5.76
C ASP A 82 -45.17 22.42 6.83
N ALA A 83 -46.14 23.23 6.39
CA ALA A 83 -47.04 24.10 7.15
C ALA A 83 -46.56 25.54 7.42
N HIS A 84 -46.97 26.47 6.55
CA HIS A 84 -47.75 27.64 6.98
C HIS A 84 -48.66 28.19 5.87
N ALA A 85 -49.96 28.24 6.19
CA ALA A 85 -51.00 29.19 5.74
C ALA A 85 -51.38 29.20 4.23
N ALA A 86 -52.55 28.73 3.79
CA ALA A 86 -53.87 29.31 4.03
C ALA A 86 -53.91 30.85 3.90
N ALA A 87 -54.12 31.38 2.69
CA ALA A 87 -54.97 32.55 2.39
C ALA A 87 -54.90 32.95 0.90
N ALA A 88 -56.09 33.16 0.30
CA ALA A 88 -56.40 33.75 -1.02
C ALA A 88 -55.98 32.91 -2.24
N GLU A 89 -56.85 32.62 -3.21
CA GLU A 89 -57.94 33.43 -3.80
C GLU A 89 -59.06 32.51 -4.35
#